data_AF-A0A9K3HS96-F1
#
_entry.id   AF-A0A9K3HS96-F1
#
_cell.length_a   1.000
_cell.length_b   1.000
_cell.length_c   1.000
_cell.angle_alpha   90.00
_cell.angle_beta   90.00
_cell.angle_gamma   90.00
#
_symmetry.space_group_name_H-M   'P 1'
#
loop_
_entity.id
_entity.type
_entity.pdbx_description
1 polymer ?
#
loop_
_entity_poly.entity_id
_entity_poly.type
_entity_poly.pdbx_seq_one_letter_code
_entity_poly.pdbx_strand_id
1 'polypeptide(L)'
;MLKGEIYSFGVVLLEILTGMKVFDPNRPKGKQNLVEWAIPLLAHEVNLGVILNPQFQDNNNHPKEAFMLAELVLNCLQPVRDERPLMEKILQVLRQCYHETI
;
A
#
# COMPACT_ATOMS: atom_id res chain seq x y z
N MET A 1 0.42 15.25 13.53
CA MET A 1 -0.05 13.86 13.37
C MET A 1 1.02 12.93 13.92
N LEU A 2 0.63 11.96 14.74
CA LEU A 2 1.55 11.02 15.37
C LEU A 2 2.02 10.00 14.33
N LYS A 3 3.30 9.63 14.33
CA LYS A 3 3.85 8.59 13.44
C LYS A 3 3.18 7.20 13.60
N GLY A 4 2.43 7.00 14.68
CA GLY A 4 1.55 5.82 14.86
C GLY A 4 0.36 5.84 13.91
N GLU A 5 -0.26 7.01 13.71
CA GLU A 5 -1.38 7.20 12.78
C GLU A 5 -0.95 6.93 11.33
N ILE A 6 0.32 7.22 11.00
CA ILE A 6 0.91 6.93 9.68
C ILE A 6 0.99 5.43 9.41
N TYR A 7 1.36 4.64 10.42
CA TYR A 7 1.42 3.18 10.27
C TYR A 7 0.02 2.61 10.04
N SER A 8 -0.95 3.00 10.88
CA SER A 8 -2.35 2.58 10.72
C SER A 8 -2.92 3.00 9.37
N PHE A 9 -2.59 4.21 8.89
CA PHE A 9 -2.97 4.66 7.56
C PHE A 9 -2.34 3.81 6.45
N GLY A 10 -1.06 3.46 6.57
CA GLY A 10 -0.38 2.55 5.63
C GLY A 10 -1.04 1.17 5.57
N VAL A 11 -1.51 0.64 6.71
CA VAL A 11 -2.27 -0.62 6.74
C VAL A 11 -3.59 -0.49 5.97
N VAL A 12 -4.34 0.59 6.16
CA VAL A 12 -5.59 0.83 5.44
C VAL A 12 -5.34 0.97 3.93
N LEU A 13 -4.31 1.72 3.53
CA LEU A 13 -3.93 1.82 2.12
C LEU A 13 -3.55 0.44 1.53
N LEU A 14 -2.88 -0.42 2.29
CA LEU A 14 -2.57 -1.78 1.87
C LEU A 14 -3.83 -2.63 1.67
N GLU A 15 -4.83 -2.52 2.56
CA GLU A 15 -6.12 -3.19 2.38
C GLU A 15 -6.84 -2.71 1.12
N ILE A 16 -6.79 -1.41 0.83
CA ILE A 16 -7.37 -0.82 -0.40
C ILE A 16 -6.65 -1.38 -1.64
N LEU A 17 -5.31 -1.28 -1.67
CA LEU A 17 -4.48 -1.72 -2.79
C LEU A 17 -4.72 -3.19 -3.16
N THR A 18 -4.92 -4.03 -2.15
CA THR A 18 -5.01 -5.49 -2.30
C THR A 18 -6.45 -6.02 -2.33
N GLY A 19 -7.42 -5.25 -1.84
CA GLY A 19 -8.78 -5.73 -1.60
C GLY A 19 -8.88 -6.80 -0.49
N MET A 20 -7.82 -6.96 0.31
CA MET A 20 -7.71 -8.00 1.32
C MET A 20 -7.77 -7.41 2.73
N LYS A 21 -8.43 -8.13 3.65
CA LYS A 21 -8.39 -7.80 5.09
C LYS A 21 -6.98 -7.92 5.65
N VAL A 22 -6.61 -7.03 6.57
CA VAL A 22 -5.30 -7.03 7.24
C VAL A 22 -5.02 -8.32 7.99
N PHE A 23 -6.05 -8.92 8.60
CA PHE A 23 -5.96 -10.21 9.26
C PHE A 23 -7.08 -11.13 8.80
N ASP A 24 -6.72 -12.35 8.39
CA ASP A 24 -7.67 -13.41 8.05
C ASP A 24 -7.13 -14.77 8.51
N PRO A 25 -7.72 -15.38 9.55
CA PRO A 25 -7.25 -16.65 10.09
C PRO A 25 -7.43 -17.82 9.11
N ASN A 26 -8.30 -17.69 8.10
CA ASN A 26 -8.59 -18.74 7.13
C ASN A 26 -7.56 -18.80 5.99
N ARG A 27 -6.67 -17.80 5.87
CA ARG A 27 -5.58 -17.83 4.90
C ARG A 27 -4.49 -18.83 5.31
N PRO A 28 -3.70 -19.35 4.35
CA PRO A 28 -2.55 -20.20 4.66
C PRO A 28 -1.59 -19.54 5.66
N LYS A 29 -0.88 -20.36 6.43
CA LYS A 29 0.17 -19.87 7.35
C LYS A 29 1.15 -18.96 6.62
N GLY A 30 1.51 -17.85 7.25
CA GLY A 30 2.36 -16.82 6.65
C GLY A 30 1.64 -15.84 5.70
N LYS A 31 0.33 -16.01 5.46
CA LYS A 31 -0.52 -15.05 4.74
C LYS A 31 -1.66 -14.46 5.58
N GLN A 32 -1.76 -14.89 6.84
CA GLN A 32 -2.82 -14.46 7.75
C GLN A 32 -2.69 -12.98 8.10
N ASN A 33 -1.47 -12.51 8.35
CA ASN A 33 -1.15 -11.09 8.47
C ASN A 33 -0.75 -10.53 7.10
N LEU A 34 -1.57 -9.61 6.58
CA LEU A 34 -1.38 -9.00 5.28
C LEU A 34 -0.07 -8.19 5.19
N VAL A 35 0.29 -7.47 6.25
CA VAL A 35 1.49 -6.63 6.29
C VAL A 35 2.74 -7.50 6.15
N GLU A 36 2.84 -8.55 6.96
CA GLU A 36 3.96 -9.49 6.94
C GLU A 36 4.11 -10.18 5.57
N TRP A 37 2.98 -10.53 4.95
CA TRP A 37 2.98 -11.20 3.65
C TRP A 37 3.25 -10.26 2.47
N ALA A 38 2.72 -9.03 2.50
CA ALA A 38 2.75 -8.13 1.35
C ALA A 38 4.02 -7.28 1.26
N ILE A 39 4.64 -6.89 2.38
CA ILE A 39 5.89 -6.09 2.38
C ILE A 39 6.96 -6.62 1.41
N PRO A 40 7.33 -7.92 1.41
CA PRO A 40 8.35 -8.43 0.48
C PRO A 40 7.93 -8.36 -0.99
N LEU A 41 6.62 -8.32 -1.26
CA LEU A 41 6.07 -8.26 -2.62
C LEU A 41 5.97 -6.81 -3.12
N LEU A 42 5.59 -5.87 -2.25
CA LEU A 42 5.50 -4.44 -2.59
C LEU A 42 6.86 -3.83 -2.98
N ALA A 43 7.97 -4.42 -2.53
CA ALA A 43 9.32 -3.91 -2.77
C ALA A 43 9.76 -3.98 -4.25
N HIS A 44 9.03 -4.74 -5.09
CA HIS A 44 9.41 -4.96 -6.48
C HIS A 44 8.19 -4.78 -7.40
N GLU A 45 8.31 -3.87 -8.37
CA GLU A 45 7.24 -3.55 -9.34
C GLU A 45 6.68 -4.79 -10.05
N VAL A 46 7.55 -5.74 -10.42
CA VAL A 46 7.19 -7.01 -11.07
C VAL A 46 6.19 -7.84 -10.25
N ASN A 47 6.19 -7.71 -8.92
CA ASN A 47 5.33 -8.48 -8.03
C ASN A 47 3.97 -7.80 -7.79
N LEU A 48 3.79 -6.56 -8.25
CA LEU A 48 2.53 -5.84 -8.02
C LEU A 48 1.32 -6.55 -8.62
N GLY A 49 1.46 -7.16 -9.79
CA GLY A 49 0.38 -7.92 -10.43
C GLY A 49 -0.14 -9.09 -9.57
N VAL A 50 0.65 -9.58 -8.62
CA VAL A 50 0.29 -10.67 -7.70
C VAL A 50 -0.57 -10.16 -6.53
N ILE A 51 -0.40 -8.90 -6.14
CA ILE A 51 -0.98 -8.34 -4.91
C ILE A 51 -2.06 -7.29 -5.17
N LEU A 52 -2.07 -6.66 -6.35
CA LEU A 52 -3.05 -5.65 -6.71
C LEU A 52 -4.44 -6.27 -6.81
N ASN A 53 -5.43 -5.60 -6.21
CA ASN A 53 -6.83 -5.95 -6.35
C ASN A 53 -7.18 -6.02 -7.86
N PRO A 54 -7.84 -7.09 -8.34
CA PRO A 54 -8.25 -7.21 -9.73
C PRO A 54 -9.03 -6.01 -10.27
N GLN A 55 -9.75 -5.28 -9.41
CA GLN A 55 -10.45 -4.05 -9.78
C GLN A 55 -9.52 -2.92 -10.26
N PHE A 56 -8.25 -2.91 -9.87
CA PHE A 56 -7.24 -1.99 -10.42
C PHE A 56 -6.65 -2.47 -11.75
N GLN A 57 -6.82 -3.75 -12.10
CA GLN A 57 -6.28 -4.34 -13.33
C GLN A 57 -7.23 -4.15 -14.52
N ASP A 58 -8.54 -4.11 -14.28
CA ASP A 58 -9.58 -4.07 -15.33
C ASP A 58 -9.75 -2.69 -16.01
N ASN A 59 -9.24 -1.62 -15.40
CA ASN A 59 -9.44 -0.23 -15.86
C ASN A 59 -8.35 0.29 -16.81
N ASN A 60 -7.51 -0.56 -17.39
CA ASN A 60 -6.48 -0.20 -18.38
C ASN A 60 -5.49 0.92 -17.93
N ASN A 61 -5.36 1.17 -16.63
CA ASN A 61 -4.59 2.31 -16.12
C ASN A 61 -3.47 1.89 -15.17
N HIS A 62 -2.24 2.25 -15.60
CA HIS A 62 -1.21 2.86 -14.77
C HIS A 62 -0.47 1.98 -13.74
N PRO A 63 0.34 1.00 -14.20
CA PRO A 63 1.28 0.27 -13.33
C PRO A 63 2.18 1.20 -12.50
N LYS A 64 2.49 2.39 -13.01
CA LYS A 64 3.32 3.39 -12.34
C LYS A 64 2.63 4.01 -11.11
N GLU A 65 1.36 4.37 -11.20
CA GLU A 65 0.60 4.98 -10.10
C GLU A 65 0.33 3.95 -9.00
N ALA A 66 0.05 2.70 -9.39
CA ALA A 66 -0.04 1.58 -8.46
C ALA A 66 1.31 1.31 -7.76
N PHE A 67 2.43 1.41 -8.48
CA PHE A 67 3.77 1.30 -7.91
C PHE A 67 4.09 2.45 -6.96
N MET A 68 3.77 3.69 -7.32
CA MET A 68 3.92 4.84 -6.43
C MET A 68 3.11 4.67 -5.13
N LEU A 69 1.89 4.13 -5.23
CA LEU A 69 1.08 3.83 -4.05
C LEU A 69 1.67 2.69 -3.22
N ALA A 70 2.23 1.66 -3.85
CA ALA A 70 2.93 0.57 -3.16
C ALA A 70 4.18 1.07 -2.41
N GLU A 71 4.98 1.94 -3.04
CA GLU A 71 6.12 2.59 -2.38
C GLU A 71 5.68 3.46 -1.20
N LEU A 72 4.58 4.20 -1.35
CA LEU A 72 4.01 4.97 -0.26
C LEU A 72 3.60 4.08 0.93
N VAL A 73 2.94 2.95 0.64
CA VAL A 73 2.55 1.96 1.65
C VAL A 73 3.78 1.41 2.38
N LEU A 74 4.83 1.02 1.65
CA LEU A 74 6.09 0.56 2.26
C LEU A 74 6.69 1.59 3.21
N ASN A 75 6.75 2.85 2.78
CA ASN A 75 7.28 3.94 3.60
C ASN A 75 6.42 4.19 4.85
N CYS A 76 5.10 4.09 4.75
CA CYS A 76 4.20 4.22 5.91
C CYS A 76 4.36 3.07 6.92
N LEU A 77 4.66 1.86 6.43
CA LEU A 77 4.79 0.63 7.22
C LEU A 77 6.19 0.40 7.78
N GLN A 78 7.10 1.37 7.67
CA GLN A 78 8.46 1.25 8.20
C GLN A 78 8.45 0.90 9.71
N PRO A 79 9.23 -0.11 10.14
CA PRO A 79 9.33 -0.47 11.55
C PRO A 79 9.85 0.69 12.39
N VAL A 80 10.86 1.40 11.87
CA VAL A 80 11.45 2.57 12.50
C VAL A 80 10.51 3.77 12.34
N ARG A 81 10.09 4.33 13.47
CA ARG A 81 9.05 5.36 13.54
C ARG A 81 9.41 6.65 12.79
N ASP A 82 10.69 7.00 12.77
CA ASP A 82 11.18 8.24 12.16
C ASP A 82 11.38 8.13 10.64
N GLU A 83 11.53 6.91 10.12
CA GLU A 83 11.64 6.64 8.68
C GLU A 83 10.29 6.75 7.95
N ARG A 84 9.19 6.70 8.71
CA ARG A 84 7.86 6.92 8.15
C ARG A 84 7.74 8.36 7.63
N PRO A 85 7.04 8.59 6.52
CA PRO A 85 6.96 9.92 5.89
C PRO A 85 6.22 10.94 6.78
N LEU A 86 6.17 12.19 6.32
CA LEU A 86 5.24 13.19 6.87
C LEU A 86 3.90 13.09 6.14
N MET A 87 2.80 13.49 6.80
CA MET A 87 1.47 13.47 6.19
C MET A 87 1.41 14.31 4.90
N GLU A 88 2.13 15.43 4.84
CA GLU A 88 2.23 16.26 3.64
C GLU A 88 2.78 15.48 2.44
N LYS A 89 3.81 14.65 2.68
CA LYS A 89 4.39 13.78 1.64
C LYS A 89 3.40 12.71 1.20
N ILE A 90 2.66 12.14 2.15
CA ILE A 90 1.59 11.17 1.87
C ILE A 90 0.54 11.79 0.95
N LEU A 91 0.03 12.98 1.30
CA LEU A 91 -0.97 13.70 0.49
C LEU A 91 -0.44 14.06 -0.90
N GLN A 92 0.83 14.48 -1.00
CA GLN A 92 1.45 14.78 -2.28
C GLN A 92 1.44 13.56 -3.22
N VAL A 93 1.85 12.40 -2.72
CA VAL A 93 1.89 11.17 -3.53
C VAL A 93 0.47 10.73 -3.91
N LEU A 94 -0.48 10.77 -2.97
CA LEU A 94 -1.87 10.41 -3.27
C LEU A 94 -2.46 11.32 -4.36
N ARG A 95 -2.24 12.64 -4.31
CA ARG A 95 -2.70 13.55 -5.38
C ARG A 95 -2.13 13.19 -6.76
N GLN A 96 -0.88 12.73 -6.82
CA GLN A 96 -0.27 12.29 -8.07
C GLN A 96 -0.91 11.00 -8.60
N CYS A 97 -1.23 10.05 -7.71
CA CYS A 97 -1.92 8.81 -8.08
C CYS A 97 -3.35 9.05 -8.57
N TYR A 98 -4.02 10.10 -8.10
CA TYR A 98 -5.45 10.35 -8.41
C TYR A 98 -5.71 11.38 -9.50
N HIS A 99 -4.67 12.03 -10.07
CA HIS A 99 -4.77 13.05 -11.13
C HIS A 99 -6.10 13.82 -11.08
N GLU A 100 -6.17 14.89 -10.27
CA GLU A 100 -7.26 15.86 -10.38
C GLU A 100 -7.33 16.36 -11.83
N THR A 101 -8.29 15.82 -12.59
CA THR A 101 -8.81 16.49 -13.77
C THR A 101 -9.75 17.55 -13.19
N ILE A 102 -9.20 18.72 -12.89
CA ILE A 102 -10.01 19.94 -12.80
C ILE A 102 -10.32 20.37 -14.23
#